data_AF-A0A7X6P0J7-F1
#
_entry.id   AF-A0A7X6P0J7-F1
#
_cell.length_a   1.000
_cell.length_b   1.000
_cell.length_c   1.000
_cell.angle_alpha   90.00
_cell.angle_beta   90.00
_cell.angle_gamma   90.00
#
_symmetry.space_group_name_H-M   'P 1'
#
loop_
_entity.id
_entity.type
_entity.pdbx_description
1 polymer ?
#
loop_
_entity_poly.entity_id
_entity_poly.type
_entity_poly.pdbx_seq_one_letter_code
_entity_poly.pdbx_strand_id
1 'polypeptide(L)'
;MDRVAALLADLADETASLDAVIARLDDATLMSDTPAEGWTIVDQLSHLAGFDAAAVRAMVDPGGFAETVASEQAAGIDPVERFTELGRELEPHSVLDWWHSARHSLIAAAGGIDRSRRVPWYGPEMSVMSFLSARLMETWAHGQDIRDALGVPAEPSQRLRHVAHLGVGARAYSLRIHRLDGVEVPVFVELTAPDGELWTWGEPSAADSVRGTALDFCLAVTQRRHLDDLALDIVGAGAQTWMSIAQAFAGGAGTGRPAR
;
A
#
# COMPACT_ATOMS: atom_id res chain seq x y z
N MET A 1 16.28 -8.75 -17.56
CA MET A 1 15.76 -9.25 -16.27
C MET A 1 14.25 -9.08 -16.30
N ASP A 2 13.48 -10.13 -16.01
CA ASP A 2 12.02 -10.05 -15.97
C ASP A 2 11.60 -9.15 -14.79
N ARG A 3 11.08 -7.96 -15.10
CA ARG A 3 10.73 -6.95 -14.09
C ARG A 3 9.63 -7.44 -13.15
N VAL A 4 8.71 -8.27 -13.64
CA VAL A 4 7.64 -8.83 -12.81
C VAL A 4 8.21 -9.90 -11.88
N ALA A 5 9.16 -10.73 -12.33
CA ALA A 5 9.82 -11.69 -11.46
C ALA A 5 10.59 -11.01 -10.31
N ALA A 6 11.29 -9.91 -10.60
CA ALA A 6 11.94 -9.10 -9.56
C ALA A 6 10.92 -8.51 -8.56
N LEU A 7 9.79 -7.99 -9.06
CA LEU A 7 8.74 -7.44 -8.20
C LEU A 7 8.02 -8.51 -7.35
N LEU A 8 7.89 -9.74 -7.86
CA LEU A 8 7.38 -10.87 -7.08
C LEU A 8 8.36 -11.28 -5.97
N ALA A 9 9.66 -11.26 -6.24
CA ALA A 9 10.67 -11.48 -5.21
C ALA A 9 10.60 -10.39 -4.14
N ASP A 10 10.50 -9.11 -4.53
CA ASP A 10 10.34 -8.00 -3.59
C ASP A 10 9.06 -8.16 -2.75
N LEU A 11 7.94 -8.57 -3.35
CA LEU A 11 6.69 -8.81 -2.62
C LEU A 11 6.81 -9.98 -1.63
N ALA A 12 7.53 -11.04 -1.99
CA ALA A 12 7.84 -12.15 -1.09
C ALA A 12 8.73 -11.71 0.08
N ASP A 13 9.76 -10.92 -0.18
CA ASP A 13 10.67 -10.40 0.85
C ASP A 13 9.96 -9.40 1.79
N GLU A 14 9.06 -8.58 1.25
CA GLU A 14 8.24 -7.68 2.08
C GLU A 14 7.25 -8.46 2.96
N THR A 15 6.67 -9.54 2.42
CA THR A 15 5.84 -10.47 3.20
C THR A 15 6.66 -11.09 4.33
N ALA A 16 7.84 -11.61 4.04
CA ALA A 16 8.71 -12.25 5.04
C ALA A 16 9.15 -11.26 6.13
N SER A 17 9.39 -10.00 5.76
CA SER A 17 9.69 -8.93 6.70
C SER A 17 8.55 -8.70 7.70
N LEU A 18 7.30 -8.68 7.23
CA LEU A 18 6.13 -8.56 8.10
C LEU A 18 5.91 -9.83 8.93
N ASP A 19 6.05 -11.01 8.32
CA ASP A 19 5.91 -12.30 9.00
C ASP A 19 6.87 -12.41 10.20
N ALA A 20 8.13 -11.98 10.04
CA ALA A 20 9.10 -11.98 11.12
C ALA A 20 8.69 -11.17 12.36
N VAL A 21 7.81 -10.16 12.19
CA VAL A 21 7.25 -9.36 13.29
C VAL A 21 6.09 -10.08 13.96
N ILE A 22 5.23 -10.76 13.19
CA ILE A 22 3.96 -11.30 13.69
C ILE A 22 3.99 -12.79 14.06
N ALA A 23 4.95 -13.57 13.57
CA ALA A 23 4.97 -15.04 13.64
C ALA A 23 4.97 -15.63 15.06
N ARG A 24 5.23 -14.82 16.11
CA ARG A 24 5.30 -15.25 17.51
C ARG A 24 4.38 -14.45 18.44
N LEU A 25 3.47 -13.66 17.88
CA LEU A 25 2.48 -12.94 18.67
C LEU A 25 1.43 -13.91 19.21
N ASP A 26 0.96 -13.69 20.43
CA ASP A 26 -0.18 -14.42 20.97
C ASP A 26 -1.51 -13.78 20.53
N ASP A 27 -2.64 -14.47 20.73
CA ASP A 27 -3.96 -13.98 20.34
C ASP A 27 -4.28 -12.61 20.96
N ALA A 28 -3.88 -12.40 22.22
CA ALA A 28 -4.11 -11.14 22.90
C ALA A 28 -3.37 -9.98 22.22
N THR A 29 -2.12 -10.20 21.82
CA THR A 29 -1.32 -9.19 21.13
C THR A 29 -1.84 -8.95 19.71
N LEU A 30 -2.31 -9.98 19.01
CA LEU A 30 -2.94 -9.84 17.69
C LEU A 30 -4.24 -9.02 17.71
N MET A 31 -4.88 -8.92 18.87
CA MET A 31 -6.05 -8.07 19.07
C MET A 31 -5.70 -6.62 19.48
N SER A 32 -4.42 -6.25 19.50
CA SER A 32 -4.01 -4.87 19.83
C SER A 32 -4.48 -3.89 18.77
N ASP A 33 -4.96 -2.73 19.22
CA ASP A 33 -5.30 -1.60 18.35
C ASP A 33 -4.06 -1.12 17.60
N THR A 34 -4.25 -0.77 16.33
CA THR A 34 -3.24 -0.12 15.51
C THR A 34 -3.50 1.38 15.42
N PRO A 35 -2.57 2.18 14.90
CA PRO A 35 -2.86 3.59 14.66
C PRO A 35 -4.03 3.81 13.72
N ALA A 36 -4.36 2.86 12.82
CA ALA A 36 -5.57 2.92 12.00
C ALA A 36 -6.80 2.81 12.90
N GLU A 37 -7.60 3.87 12.94
CA GLU A 37 -8.72 3.99 13.88
C GLU A 37 -9.72 2.85 13.69
N GLY A 38 -10.04 2.16 14.78
CA GLY A 38 -10.95 1.02 14.78
C GLY A 38 -10.40 -0.27 14.18
N TRP A 39 -9.09 -0.33 13.88
CA TRP A 39 -8.44 -1.52 13.32
C TRP A 39 -7.42 -2.10 14.29
N THR A 40 -7.62 -3.37 14.62
CA THR A 40 -6.65 -4.23 15.31
C THR A 40 -5.60 -4.80 14.36
N ILE A 41 -4.56 -5.47 14.87
CA ILE A 41 -3.62 -6.22 14.01
C ILE A 41 -4.36 -7.29 13.19
N VAL A 42 -5.37 -7.96 13.76
CA VAL A 42 -6.28 -8.86 13.03
C VAL A 42 -6.96 -8.17 11.86
N ASP A 43 -7.46 -6.94 12.03
CA ASP A 43 -8.09 -6.18 10.94
C ASP A 43 -7.08 -5.86 9.83
N GLN A 44 -5.84 -5.51 10.19
CA GLN A 44 -4.79 -5.27 9.20
C GLN A 44 -4.46 -6.53 8.39
N LEU A 45 -4.31 -7.68 9.05
CA LEU A 45 -3.97 -8.94 8.41
C LEU A 45 -5.12 -9.51 7.58
N SER A 46 -6.35 -9.41 8.07
CA SER A 46 -7.55 -9.87 7.36
C SER A 46 -7.83 -9.04 6.11
N HIS A 47 -7.60 -7.72 6.15
CA HIS A 47 -7.61 -6.87 4.96
C HIS A 47 -6.60 -7.36 3.92
N LEU A 48 -5.33 -7.58 4.32
CA LEU A 48 -4.31 -8.08 3.41
C LEU A 48 -4.69 -9.45 2.82
N ALA A 49 -5.12 -10.38 3.65
CA ALA A 49 -5.51 -11.74 3.26
C ALA A 49 -6.71 -11.74 2.29
N GLY A 50 -7.73 -10.95 2.60
CA GLY A 50 -8.92 -10.81 1.78
C GLY A 50 -8.64 -10.28 0.39
N PHE A 51 -7.90 -9.16 0.31
CA PHE A 51 -7.53 -8.61 -0.99
C PHE A 51 -6.55 -9.50 -1.76
N ASP A 52 -5.71 -10.30 -1.09
CA ASP A 52 -4.87 -11.29 -1.77
C ASP A 52 -5.70 -12.44 -2.36
N ALA A 53 -6.70 -12.94 -1.63
CA ALA A 53 -7.63 -13.95 -2.14
C ALA A 53 -8.44 -13.42 -3.33
N ALA A 54 -8.91 -12.17 -3.25
CA ALA A 54 -9.57 -11.50 -4.38
C ALA A 54 -8.64 -11.30 -5.58
N ALA A 55 -7.38 -10.96 -5.33
CA ALA A 55 -6.36 -10.83 -6.37
C ALA A 55 -6.12 -12.14 -7.12
N VAL A 56 -6.03 -13.26 -6.39
CA VAL A 56 -5.95 -14.59 -7.00
C VAL A 56 -7.15 -14.82 -7.92
N ARG A 57 -8.37 -14.57 -7.43
CA ARG A 57 -9.59 -14.73 -8.23
C ARG A 57 -9.55 -13.86 -9.49
N ALA A 58 -9.18 -12.58 -9.37
CA ALA A 58 -9.05 -11.67 -10.50
C ALA A 58 -8.06 -12.16 -11.57
N MET A 59 -7.01 -12.88 -11.18
CA MET A 59 -6.00 -13.41 -12.10
C MET A 59 -6.40 -14.75 -12.73
N VAL A 60 -6.99 -15.66 -11.96
CA VAL A 60 -7.27 -17.04 -12.40
C VAL A 60 -8.67 -17.24 -12.94
N ASP A 61 -9.64 -16.45 -12.46
CA ASP A 61 -11.03 -16.42 -12.87
C ASP A 61 -11.55 -14.96 -12.96
N PRO A 62 -11.10 -14.20 -13.98
CA PRO A 62 -11.50 -12.80 -14.16
C PRO A 62 -13.02 -12.60 -14.24
N GLY A 63 -13.74 -13.57 -14.83
CA GLY A 63 -15.18 -13.54 -14.99
C GLY A 63 -15.90 -13.67 -13.64
N GLY A 64 -15.57 -14.70 -12.86
CA GLY A 64 -16.15 -14.87 -11.54
C GLY A 64 -15.77 -13.77 -10.55
N PHE A 65 -14.57 -13.17 -10.68
CA PHE A 65 -14.22 -11.95 -9.95
C PHE A 65 -15.18 -10.81 -10.29
N ALA A 66 -15.38 -10.51 -11.58
CA ALA A 66 -16.26 -9.44 -12.02
C ALA A 66 -17.72 -9.64 -11.58
N GLU A 67 -18.23 -10.89 -11.63
CA GLU A 67 -19.56 -11.22 -11.12
C GLU A 67 -19.69 -10.97 -9.61
N THR A 68 -18.66 -11.30 -8.84
CA THR A 68 -18.65 -11.06 -7.38
C THR A 68 -18.64 -9.57 -7.09
N VAL A 69 -17.75 -8.80 -7.74
CA VAL A 69 -17.70 -7.34 -7.58
C VAL A 69 -19.02 -6.70 -7.97
N ALA A 70 -19.64 -7.10 -9.08
CA ALA A 70 -20.93 -6.57 -9.51
C ALA A 70 -22.04 -6.88 -8.50
N SER A 71 -22.06 -8.09 -7.94
CA SER A 71 -23.00 -8.48 -6.89
C SER A 71 -22.80 -7.70 -5.60
N GLU A 72 -21.55 -7.53 -5.15
CA GLU A 72 -21.20 -6.77 -3.95
C GLU A 72 -21.60 -5.29 -4.10
N GLN A 73 -21.27 -4.69 -5.26
CA GLN A 73 -21.66 -3.31 -5.58
C GLN A 73 -23.18 -3.13 -5.61
N ALA A 74 -23.93 -4.06 -6.21
CA ALA A 74 -25.39 -4.01 -6.23
C ALA A 74 -26.00 -4.14 -4.83
N ALA A 75 -25.34 -4.86 -3.92
CA ALA A 75 -25.74 -5.01 -2.52
C ALA A 75 -25.23 -3.87 -1.61
N GLY A 76 -24.41 -2.95 -2.13
CA GLY A 76 -23.80 -1.88 -1.34
C GLY A 76 -22.75 -2.36 -0.33
N ILE A 77 -22.13 -3.51 -0.58
CA ILE A 77 -21.12 -4.10 0.30
C ILE A 77 -19.76 -3.46 0.00
N ASP A 78 -19.12 -2.88 1.03
CA ASP A 78 -17.73 -2.42 0.94
C ASP A 78 -16.78 -3.64 1.13
N PRO A 79 -15.89 -3.95 0.17
CA PRO A 79 -14.95 -5.04 0.33
C PRO A 79 -14.02 -4.88 1.54
N VAL A 80 -13.67 -3.65 1.94
CA VAL A 80 -12.81 -3.41 3.11
C VAL A 80 -13.52 -3.84 4.39
N GLU A 81 -14.78 -3.40 4.57
CA GLU A 81 -15.63 -3.81 5.68
C GLU A 81 -15.83 -5.33 5.67
N ARG A 82 -16.18 -5.92 4.51
CA ARG A 82 -16.40 -7.37 4.41
C ARG A 82 -15.18 -8.19 4.83
N PHE A 83 -13.97 -7.82 4.40
CA PHE A 83 -12.78 -8.60 4.74
C PHE A 83 -12.38 -8.45 6.21
N THR A 84 -12.54 -7.27 6.79
CA THR A 84 -12.28 -7.03 8.22
C THR A 84 -13.32 -7.73 9.10
N GLU A 85 -14.61 -7.69 8.75
CA GLU A 85 -15.66 -8.44 9.42
C GLU A 85 -15.41 -9.96 9.39
N LEU A 86 -15.04 -10.50 8.21
CA LEU A 86 -14.68 -11.91 8.11
C LEU A 86 -13.48 -12.26 9.01
N GLY A 87 -12.49 -11.37 9.11
CA GLY A 87 -11.36 -11.54 10.03
C GLY A 87 -11.79 -11.60 11.49
N ARG A 88 -12.75 -10.75 11.89
CA ARG A 88 -13.28 -10.67 13.27
C ARG A 88 -14.11 -11.88 13.68
N GLU A 89 -14.62 -12.64 12.72
CA GLU A 89 -15.34 -13.90 12.97
C GLU A 89 -14.40 -15.10 13.19
N LEU A 90 -13.10 -14.94 12.92
CA LEU A 90 -12.08 -15.98 13.06
C LEU A 90 -11.28 -15.83 14.35
N GLU A 91 -10.73 -16.93 14.85
CA GLU A 91 -9.70 -16.87 15.89
C GLU A 91 -8.45 -16.11 15.36
N PRO A 92 -7.77 -15.27 16.16
CA PRO A 92 -6.71 -14.40 15.64
C PRO A 92 -5.59 -15.15 14.91
N HIS A 93 -5.11 -16.28 15.42
CA HIS A 93 -4.14 -17.12 14.70
C HIS A 93 -4.67 -17.72 13.39
N SER A 94 -5.99 -17.96 13.26
CA SER A 94 -6.58 -18.41 12.00
C SER A 94 -6.51 -17.33 10.92
N VAL A 95 -6.49 -16.06 11.30
CA VAL A 95 -6.28 -14.93 10.37
C VAL A 95 -4.85 -14.89 9.86
N LEU A 96 -3.85 -15.24 10.68
CA LEU A 96 -2.46 -15.37 10.24
C LEU A 96 -2.33 -16.51 9.22
N ASP A 97 -2.89 -17.67 9.52
CA ASP A 97 -2.90 -18.82 8.59
C ASP A 97 -3.57 -18.46 7.26
N TRP A 98 -4.69 -17.73 7.32
CA TRP A 98 -5.38 -17.23 6.15
C TRP A 98 -4.50 -16.26 5.34
N TRP A 99 -3.86 -15.29 5.99
CA TRP A 99 -2.95 -14.35 5.34
C TRP A 99 -1.80 -15.07 4.63
N HIS A 100 -1.15 -16.02 5.29
CA HIS A 100 -0.06 -16.81 4.70
C HIS A 100 -0.52 -17.59 3.46
N SER A 101 -1.66 -18.28 3.58
CA SER A 101 -2.22 -19.06 2.47
C SER A 101 -2.62 -18.17 1.28
N ALA A 102 -3.27 -17.03 1.55
CA ALA A 102 -3.69 -16.08 0.53
C ALA A 102 -2.49 -15.47 -0.20
N ARG A 103 -1.46 -15.06 0.56
CA ARG A 103 -0.22 -14.50 0.02
C ARG A 103 0.55 -15.49 -0.83
N HIS A 104 0.72 -16.73 -0.36
CA HIS A 104 1.35 -17.80 -1.13
C HIS A 104 0.61 -18.05 -2.45
N SER A 105 -0.73 -18.09 -2.39
CA SER A 105 -1.57 -18.29 -3.57
C SER A 105 -1.46 -17.15 -4.57
N LEU A 106 -1.38 -15.90 -4.09
CA LEU A 106 -1.20 -14.72 -4.95
C LEU A 106 0.16 -14.74 -5.66
N ILE A 107 1.25 -15.02 -4.94
CA ILE A 107 2.59 -15.11 -5.55
C ILE A 107 2.62 -16.21 -6.62
N ALA A 108 2.01 -17.37 -6.35
CA ALA A 108 1.92 -18.47 -7.31
C ALA A 108 1.10 -18.09 -8.56
N ALA A 109 -0.09 -17.50 -8.38
CA ALA A 109 -0.96 -17.08 -9.48
C ALA A 109 -0.28 -16.01 -10.36
N ALA A 110 0.34 -15.00 -9.74
CA ALA A 110 1.05 -13.95 -10.46
C ALA A 110 2.34 -14.46 -11.13
N GLY A 111 2.97 -15.51 -10.59
CA GLY A 111 4.10 -16.19 -11.23
C GLY A 111 3.72 -16.76 -12.60
N GLY A 112 2.53 -17.37 -12.70
CA GLY A 112 2.03 -18.02 -13.92
C GLY A 112 1.25 -17.12 -14.89
N ILE A 113 0.97 -15.86 -14.54
CA ILE A 113 0.12 -15.00 -15.37
C ILE A 113 0.85 -14.51 -16.64
N ASP A 114 0.11 -14.41 -17.74
CA ASP A 114 0.54 -13.70 -18.95
C ASP A 114 0.71 -12.21 -18.65
N ARG A 115 1.93 -11.70 -18.82
CA ARG A 115 2.35 -10.35 -18.43
C ARG A 115 1.73 -9.25 -19.28
N SER A 116 1.17 -9.58 -20.44
CA SER A 116 0.44 -8.64 -21.30
C SER A 116 -1.01 -8.40 -20.85
N ARG A 117 -1.54 -9.24 -19.96
CA ARG A 117 -2.92 -9.12 -19.48
C ARG A 117 -3.09 -7.93 -18.54
N ARG A 118 -4.34 -7.45 -18.50
CA ARG A 118 -4.84 -6.56 -17.46
C ARG A 118 -5.50 -7.40 -16.37
N VAL A 119 -5.28 -7.04 -15.12
CA VAL A 119 -5.93 -7.64 -13.95
C VAL A 119 -7.19 -6.81 -13.67
N PRO A 120 -8.41 -7.37 -13.74
CA PRO A 120 -9.61 -6.66 -13.33
C PRO A 120 -9.52 -6.35 -11.84
N TRP A 121 -10.08 -5.23 -11.40
CA TRP A 121 -10.02 -4.85 -10.00
C TRP A 121 -11.27 -4.09 -9.56
N TYR A 122 -11.35 -3.75 -8.27
CA TYR A 122 -12.46 -2.96 -7.70
C TYR A 122 -12.55 -1.54 -8.30
N GLY A 123 -11.46 -1.06 -8.90
CA GLY A 123 -11.42 0.17 -9.70
C GLY A 123 -11.07 -0.13 -11.17
N PRO A 124 -10.34 0.77 -11.86
CA PRO A 124 -9.85 0.49 -13.20
C PRO A 124 -8.99 -0.78 -13.21
N GLU A 125 -9.09 -1.56 -14.29
CA GLU A 125 -8.18 -2.68 -14.52
C GLU A 125 -6.72 -2.19 -14.52
N MET A 126 -5.80 -3.01 -14.01
CA MET A 126 -4.39 -2.65 -13.86
C MET A 126 -3.49 -3.52 -14.72
N SER A 127 -2.31 -3.02 -15.09
CA SER A 127 -1.25 -3.90 -15.58
C SER A 127 -0.78 -4.83 -14.45
N VAL A 128 -0.24 -6.01 -14.78
CA VAL A 128 0.34 -6.93 -13.77
C VAL A 128 1.40 -6.23 -12.92
N MET A 129 2.25 -5.41 -13.54
CA MET A 129 3.27 -4.62 -12.83
C MET A 129 2.64 -3.66 -11.81
N SER A 130 1.70 -2.82 -12.25
CA SER A 130 1.02 -1.85 -11.38
C SER A 130 0.30 -2.55 -10.23
N PHE A 131 -0.34 -3.68 -10.52
CA PHE A 131 -1.05 -4.48 -9.54
C PHE A 131 -0.12 -5.01 -8.44
N LEU A 132 1.00 -5.63 -8.82
CA LEU A 132 1.95 -6.19 -7.86
C LEU A 132 2.67 -5.10 -7.06
N SER A 133 2.98 -3.96 -7.68
CA SER A 133 3.52 -2.80 -6.96
C SER A 133 2.52 -2.30 -5.92
N ALA A 134 1.22 -2.27 -6.25
CA ALA A 134 0.18 -1.88 -5.30
C ALA A 134 0.07 -2.89 -4.15
N ARG A 135 0.10 -4.21 -4.40
CA ARG A 135 0.09 -5.22 -3.32
C ARG A 135 1.33 -5.14 -2.41
N LEU A 136 2.49 -4.81 -2.97
CA LEU A 136 3.71 -4.56 -2.19
C LEU A 136 3.52 -3.32 -1.30
N MET A 137 3.02 -2.23 -1.85
CA MET A 137 2.75 -1.01 -1.08
C MET A 137 1.70 -1.24 0.02
N GLU A 138 0.65 -2.01 -0.25
CA GLU A 138 -0.35 -2.39 0.76
C GLU A 138 0.32 -3.19 1.89
N THR A 139 1.11 -4.20 1.55
CA THR A 139 1.82 -5.04 2.54
C THR A 139 2.73 -4.18 3.43
N TRP A 140 3.50 -3.26 2.83
CA TRP A 140 4.37 -2.35 3.57
C TRP A 140 3.57 -1.39 4.46
N ALA A 141 2.52 -0.76 3.93
CA ALA A 141 1.74 0.25 4.63
C ALA A 141 0.96 -0.32 5.82
N HIS A 142 0.34 -1.49 5.66
CA HIS A 142 -0.34 -2.20 6.75
C HIS A 142 0.68 -2.82 7.73
N GLY A 143 1.82 -3.30 7.23
CA GLY A 143 2.92 -3.75 8.07
C GLY A 143 3.50 -2.63 8.95
N GLN A 144 3.52 -1.39 8.47
CA GLN A 144 3.91 -0.23 9.27
C GLN A 144 2.94 0.03 10.42
N ASP A 145 1.63 -0.04 10.18
CA ASP A 145 0.63 0.12 11.25
C ASP A 145 0.76 -0.97 12.32
N ILE A 146 1.07 -2.21 11.93
CA ILE A 146 1.34 -3.32 12.84
C ILE A 146 2.62 -3.06 13.66
N ARG A 147 3.72 -2.64 13.00
CA ARG A 147 4.97 -2.31 13.68
C ARG A 147 4.78 -1.18 14.71
N ASP A 148 4.01 -0.16 14.35
CA ASP A 148 3.65 0.93 15.26
C ASP A 148 2.88 0.45 16.49
N ALA A 149 1.86 -0.42 16.29
CA ALA A 149 1.09 -0.99 17.39
C ALA A 149 1.97 -1.76 18.38
N LEU A 150 3.02 -2.40 17.87
CA LEU A 150 3.97 -3.20 18.66
C LEU A 150 5.17 -2.39 19.18
N GLY A 151 5.27 -1.10 18.84
CA GLY A 151 6.44 -0.26 19.17
C GLY A 151 7.74 -0.72 18.48
N VAL A 152 7.63 -1.46 17.38
CA VAL A 152 8.76 -1.95 16.58
C VAL A 152 9.11 -0.88 15.54
N PRO A 153 10.39 -0.49 15.37
CA PRO A 153 10.77 0.47 14.35
C PRO A 153 10.50 -0.08 12.94
N ALA A 154 10.27 0.82 11.98
CA ALA A 154 10.30 0.47 10.57
C ALA A 154 11.65 -0.16 10.21
N GLU A 155 11.65 -1.10 9.27
CA GLU A 155 12.87 -1.67 8.69
C GLU A 155 12.97 -1.25 7.22
N PRO A 156 13.58 -0.09 6.92
CA PRO A 156 13.65 0.43 5.56
C PRO A 156 14.43 -0.50 4.66
N SER A 157 13.90 -0.79 3.49
CA SER A 157 14.55 -1.60 2.46
C SER A 157 14.45 -0.95 1.09
N GLN A 158 15.24 -1.45 0.13
CA GLN A 158 15.21 -0.99 -1.26
C GLN A 158 13.81 -1.11 -1.91
N ARG A 159 12.93 -1.95 -1.34
CA ARG A 159 11.54 -2.12 -1.79
C ARG A 159 10.68 -0.87 -1.62
N LEU A 160 11.09 0.08 -0.76
CA LEU A 160 10.47 1.40 -0.64
C LEU A 160 10.43 2.14 -1.98
N ARG A 161 11.32 1.82 -2.93
CA ARG A 161 11.30 2.43 -4.26
C ARG A 161 9.98 2.20 -4.99
N HIS A 162 9.31 1.07 -4.77
CA HIS A 162 7.99 0.77 -5.36
C HIS A 162 6.90 1.66 -4.75
N VAL A 163 6.92 1.84 -3.42
CA VAL A 163 5.99 2.72 -2.69
C VAL A 163 6.19 4.17 -3.11
N ALA A 164 7.44 4.63 -3.16
CA ALA A 164 7.79 5.97 -3.61
C ALA A 164 7.35 6.22 -5.06
N HIS A 165 7.60 5.26 -5.96
CA HIS A 165 7.20 5.38 -7.35
C HIS A 165 5.68 5.49 -7.51
N LEU A 166 4.91 4.71 -6.74
CA LEU A 166 3.45 4.83 -6.70
C LEU A 166 3.01 6.18 -6.13
N GLY A 167 3.61 6.65 -5.04
CA GLY A 167 3.30 7.95 -4.44
C GLY A 167 3.50 9.10 -5.44
N VAL A 168 4.62 9.12 -6.15
CA VAL A 168 4.89 10.11 -7.21
C VAL A 168 3.86 9.98 -8.36
N GLY A 169 3.60 8.76 -8.83
CA GLY A 169 2.65 8.50 -9.92
C GLY A 169 1.20 8.83 -9.56
N ALA A 170 0.84 8.76 -8.28
CA ALA A 170 -0.49 9.05 -7.78
C ALA A 170 -0.74 10.54 -7.50
N ARG A 171 0.23 11.42 -7.73
CA ARG A 171 0.09 12.87 -7.51
C ARG A 171 -1.16 13.46 -8.18
N ALA A 172 -1.31 13.23 -9.48
CA ALA A 172 -2.47 13.72 -10.24
C ALA A 172 -3.79 13.16 -9.71
N TYR A 173 -3.77 11.89 -9.28
CA TYR A 173 -4.90 11.24 -8.64
C TYR A 173 -5.26 11.92 -7.32
N SER A 174 -4.29 12.17 -6.43
CA SER A 174 -4.53 12.85 -5.15
C SER A 174 -5.11 14.26 -5.34
N LEU A 175 -4.58 15.05 -6.28
CA LEU A 175 -5.12 16.39 -6.57
C LEU A 175 -6.58 16.30 -7.03
N ARG A 176 -6.90 15.38 -7.94
CA ARG A 176 -8.25 15.20 -8.47
C ARG A 176 -9.28 14.79 -7.42
N ILE A 177 -8.95 13.83 -6.55
CA ILE A 177 -9.91 13.40 -5.50
C ILE A 177 -10.17 14.50 -4.46
N HIS A 178 -9.23 15.45 -4.31
CA HIS A 178 -9.37 16.66 -3.51
C HIS A 178 -9.90 17.89 -4.29
N ARG A 179 -10.28 17.73 -5.57
CA ARG A 179 -10.81 18.80 -6.45
C ARG A 179 -9.81 19.95 -6.70
N LEU A 180 -8.53 19.59 -6.85
CA LEU A 180 -7.38 20.47 -7.09
C LEU A 180 -6.66 20.13 -8.42
N ASP A 181 -7.30 19.44 -9.34
CA ASP A 181 -6.71 18.95 -10.61
C ASP A 181 -6.22 20.06 -11.56
N GLY A 182 -6.61 21.32 -11.33
CA GLY A 182 -6.15 22.47 -12.13
C GLY A 182 -4.84 23.12 -11.67
N VAL A 183 -4.22 22.68 -10.57
CA VAL A 183 -3.02 23.32 -9.98
C VAL A 183 -1.72 22.50 -10.16
N GLU A 184 -1.70 21.58 -11.12
CA GLU A 184 -0.51 20.76 -11.39
C GLU A 184 0.65 21.59 -11.94
N VAL A 185 1.69 21.73 -11.12
CA VAL A 185 3.02 22.21 -11.53
C VAL A 185 4.03 21.07 -11.55
N PRO A 186 5.14 21.13 -12.31
CA PRO A 186 6.22 20.15 -12.18
C PRO A 186 6.80 20.14 -10.75
N VAL A 187 7.02 18.96 -10.18
CA VAL A 187 7.67 18.79 -8.87
C VAL A 187 8.83 17.82 -9.02
N PHE A 188 10.01 18.21 -8.55
CA PHE A 188 11.17 17.34 -8.46
C PHE A 188 11.15 16.56 -7.15
N VAL A 189 11.32 15.24 -7.21
CA VAL A 189 11.40 14.40 -6.01
C VAL A 189 12.79 13.77 -5.97
N GLU A 190 13.51 13.96 -4.85
CA GLU A 190 14.82 13.35 -4.61
C GLU A 190 14.83 12.68 -3.23
N LEU A 191 14.92 11.36 -3.21
CA LEU A 191 14.85 10.57 -1.99
C LEU A 191 16.16 9.83 -1.75
N THR A 192 16.65 9.88 -0.52
CA THR A 192 17.78 9.05 -0.08
C THR A 192 17.28 7.66 0.26
N ALA A 193 17.73 6.66 -0.50
CA ALA A 193 17.45 5.26 -0.31
C ALA A 193 18.06 4.72 0.99
N PRO A 194 17.63 3.54 1.49
CA PRO A 194 18.20 2.94 2.69
C PRO A 194 19.69 2.62 2.63
N ASP A 195 20.26 2.42 1.43
CA ASP A 195 21.70 2.22 1.21
C ASP A 195 22.46 3.52 0.88
N GLY A 196 21.77 4.66 0.89
CA GLY A 196 22.32 5.98 0.57
C GLY A 196 22.28 6.35 -0.92
N GLU A 197 21.80 5.48 -1.82
CA GLU A 197 21.57 5.86 -3.21
C GLU A 197 20.52 6.99 -3.31
N LEU A 198 20.67 7.90 -4.28
CA LEU A 198 19.63 8.90 -4.56
C LEU A 198 18.65 8.39 -5.62
N TRP A 199 17.36 8.42 -5.30
CA TRP A 199 16.29 8.17 -6.24
C TRP A 199 15.63 9.47 -6.65
N THR A 200 15.53 9.73 -7.95
CA THR A 200 14.99 10.99 -8.47
C THR A 200 13.82 10.76 -9.43
N TRP A 201 12.82 11.65 -9.35
CA TRP A 201 11.72 11.75 -10.32
C TRP A 201 11.50 13.22 -10.71
N GLY A 202 11.22 13.46 -11.99
CA GLY A 202 11.01 14.82 -12.52
C GLY A 202 12.32 15.55 -12.85
N GLU A 203 12.20 16.81 -13.26
CA GLU A 203 13.32 17.65 -13.68
C GLU A 203 13.98 18.34 -12.48
N PRO A 204 15.30 18.21 -12.25
CA PRO A 204 16.00 18.85 -11.12
C PRO A 204 15.89 20.37 -11.07
N SER A 205 15.54 21.01 -12.19
CA SER A 205 15.36 22.46 -12.32
C SER A 205 13.95 22.94 -11.98
N ALA A 206 13.02 22.05 -11.60
CA ALA A 206 11.68 22.44 -11.17
C ALA A 206 11.74 23.39 -9.96
N ALA A 207 10.86 24.40 -9.94
CA ALA A 207 10.78 25.35 -8.85
C ALA A 207 10.23 24.72 -7.55
N ASP A 208 9.44 23.65 -7.70
CA ASP A 208 8.86 22.88 -6.61
C ASP A 208 9.62 21.57 -6.42
N SER A 209 9.93 21.21 -5.18
CA SER A 209 10.62 19.96 -4.88
C SER A 209 10.24 19.33 -3.53
N VAL A 210 10.43 18.02 -3.44
CA VAL A 210 10.33 17.23 -2.21
C VAL A 210 11.62 16.44 -2.06
N ARG A 211 12.34 16.66 -0.95
CA ARG A 211 13.60 15.98 -0.64
C ARG A 211 13.55 15.36 0.75
N GLY A 212 14.26 14.25 0.95
CA GLY A 212 14.35 13.61 2.26
C GLY A 212 14.68 12.13 2.16
N THR A 213 14.36 11.37 3.21
CA THR A 213 14.55 9.91 3.18
C THR A 213 13.42 9.24 2.40
N ALA A 214 13.71 8.10 1.76
CA ALA A 214 12.69 7.28 1.14
C ALA A 214 11.62 6.83 2.15
N LEU A 215 12.02 6.54 3.40
CA LEU A 215 11.11 6.15 4.46
C LEU A 215 10.08 7.24 4.74
N ASP A 216 10.52 8.47 5.01
CA ASP A 216 9.64 9.58 5.36
C ASP A 216 8.68 9.89 4.22
N PHE A 217 9.15 9.89 2.97
CA PHE A 217 8.29 10.08 1.82
C PHE A 217 7.24 8.97 1.71
N CYS A 218 7.62 7.70 1.90
CA CYS A 218 6.69 6.58 1.85
C CYS A 218 5.66 6.65 2.99
N LEU A 219 6.06 7.05 4.21
CA LEU A 219 5.15 7.28 5.33
C LEU A 219 4.15 8.42 5.04
N ALA A 220 4.60 9.50 4.39
CA ALA A 220 3.73 10.61 3.99
C ALA A 220 2.70 10.17 2.94
N VAL A 221 3.16 9.62 1.80
CA VAL A 221 2.27 9.32 0.67
C VAL A 221 1.32 8.15 0.94
N THR A 222 1.65 7.30 1.90
CA THR A 222 0.72 6.28 2.40
C THR A 222 -0.12 6.79 3.56
N GLN A 223 0.06 8.01 4.06
CA GLN A 223 -0.66 8.56 5.21
C GLN A 223 -0.47 7.73 6.49
N ARG A 224 0.74 7.24 6.73
CA ARG A 224 1.11 6.51 7.97
C ARG A 224 1.77 7.44 8.99
N ARG A 225 2.11 8.67 8.61
CA ARG A 225 2.53 9.77 9.49
C ARG A 225 1.90 11.09 9.05
N HIS A 226 1.81 12.04 9.96
CA HIS A 226 1.55 13.43 9.61
C HIS A 226 2.82 14.06 9.02
N LEU A 227 2.68 15.07 8.15
CA LEU A 227 3.85 15.70 7.53
C LEU A 227 4.79 16.35 8.55
N ASP A 228 4.24 16.95 9.60
CA ASP A 228 5.04 17.61 10.64
C ASP A 228 5.92 16.64 11.45
N ASP A 229 5.62 15.33 11.38
CA ASP A 229 6.39 14.28 12.06
C ASP A 229 7.56 13.77 11.20
N LEU A 230 7.77 14.36 10.01
CA LEU A 230 8.68 13.84 8.99
C LEU A 230 9.77 14.86 8.63
N ALA A 231 10.98 14.36 8.37
CA ALA A 231 12.10 15.20 7.96
C ALA A 231 12.15 15.39 6.44
N LEU A 232 11.04 15.87 5.87
CA LEU A 232 10.93 16.19 4.43
C LEU A 232 11.15 17.69 4.20
N ASP A 233 12.07 18.01 3.29
CA ASP A 233 12.25 19.35 2.75
C ASP A 233 11.30 19.55 1.57
N ILE A 234 10.25 20.36 1.77
CA ILE A 234 9.17 20.58 0.81
C ILE A 234 9.19 22.05 0.37
N VAL A 235 9.69 22.29 -0.84
CA VAL A 235 9.89 23.62 -1.40
C VAL A 235 8.89 23.88 -2.52
N GLY A 236 8.24 25.05 -2.50
CA GLY A 236 7.28 25.47 -3.52
C GLY A 236 5.82 25.17 -3.16
N ALA A 237 4.91 26.05 -3.61
CA ALA A 237 3.50 26.01 -3.22
C ALA A 237 2.76 24.78 -3.77
N GLY A 238 3.13 24.30 -4.95
CA GLY A 238 2.58 23.10 -5.56
C GLY A 238 3.05 21.82 -4.89
N ALA A 239 4.32 21.75 -4.47
CA ALA A 239 4.82 20.64 -3.65
C ALA A 239 4.15 20.61 -2.27
N GLN A 240 4.01 21.75 -1.59
CA GLN A 240 3.31 21.84 -0.30
C GLN A 240 1.85 21.42 -0.41
N THR A 241 1.14 21.93 -1.43
CA THR A 241 -0.24 21.54 -1.70
C THR A 241 -0.34 20.04 -1.92
N TRP A 242 0.47 19.47 -2.80
CA TRP A 242 0.45 18.03 -3.07
C TRP A 242 0.74 17.20 -1.81
N MET A 243 1.84 17.50 -1.11
CA MET A 243 2.24 16.69 0.04
C MET A 243 1.21 16.70 1.16
N SER A 244 0.48 17.81 1.36
CA SER A 244 -0.58 17.91 2.38
C SER A 244 -1.76 16.95 2.17
N ILE A 245 -1.91 16.42 0.96
CA ILE A 245 -3.01 15.51 0.57
C ILE A 245 -2.50 14.25 -0.13
N ALA A 246 -1.20 13.96 -0.04
CA ALA A 246 -0.61 12.88 -0.80
C ALA A 246 -1.26 11.54 -0.44
N GLN A 247 -1.51 10.73 -1.46
CA GLN A 247 -2.14 9.43 -1.32
C GLN A 247 -1.68 8.49 -2.43
N ALA A 248 -1.03 7.39 -2.06
CA ALA A 248 -0.53 6.36 -2.97
C ALA A 248 -1.52 5.21 -3.21
N PHE A 249 -2.65 5.19 -2.49
CA PHE A 249 -3.69 4.16 -2.57
C PHE A 249 -4.96 4.67 -3.26
N ALA A 250 -5.71 3.75 -3.87
CA ALA A 250 -6.97 4.05 -4.54
C ALA A 250 -8.11 4.29 -3.53
N GLY A 251 -9.18 4.95 -3.97
CA GLY A 251 -10.34 5.28 -3.14
C GLY A 251 -10.53 6.77 -2.88
N GLY A 252 -11.44 7.11 -1.97
CA GLY A 252 -11.70 8.49 -1.56
C GLY A 252 -10.49 9.15 -0.90
N ALA A 253 -10.63 10.44 -0.58
CA ALA A 253 -9.65 11.16 0.20
C ALA A 253 -9.50 10.52 1.58
N GLY A 254 -8.30 10.02 1.89
CA GLY A 254 -7.96 9.53 3.21
C GLY A 254 -7.99 10.66 4.25
N THR A 255 -8.21 10.29 5.51
CA THR A 255 -8.31 11.23 6.63
C THR A 255 -6.95 11.64 7.19
N GLY A 256 -5.86 11.00 6.74
CA GLY A 256 -4.51 11.27 7.23
C GLY A 256 -4.25 10.74 8.65
N ARG A 257 -3.12 11.14 9.22
CA ARG A 257 -2.79 10.97 10.65
C ARG A 257 -2.77 12.32 11.33
N PRO A 258 -3.21 12.44 12.60
CA PRO A 258 -2.91 13.62 13.40
C PRO A 258 -1.40 13.71 13.67
N ALA A 259 -0.88 14.93 13.84
CA ALA A 259 0.48 15.15 14.32
C ALA A 259 0.68 14.55 15.72
N ARG A 260 1.89 14.02 15.98
CA ARG A 260 2.23 13.35 17.25
C ARG A 260 2.93 14.27 18.25
#